data_AF-A0A1J4VN92-F1
#
_entry.id   AF-A0A1J4VN92-F1
#
_cell.length_a   1.000
_cell.length_b   1.000
_cell.length_c   1.000
_cell.angle_alpha   90.00
_cell.angle_beta   90.00
_cell.angle_gamma   90.00
#
_symmetry.space_group_name_H-M   'P 1'
#
loop_
_entity.id
_entity.type
_entity.pdbx_description
1 polymer ?
#
loop_
_entity_poly.entity_id
_entity_poly.type
_entity_poly.pdbx_seq_one_letter_code
_entity_poly.pdbx_strand_id
1 'polypeptide(L)'
;MHKDIFKISVLMAAAVIFITGCATTRARKSESVVDPNAQVAELQKQVQAKDQEIQDLQYQLANNQGSIGNANYSANGSRSKSDKASFIRISGVTVTEVQKALIRAGFNPGPADGQAGKKTRSAIKKFQKKHHLTADGIIGEKTWNLLR
;
A
#
# COMPACT_ATOMS: atom_id res chain seq x y z
N MET A 1 39.63 -24.87 60.90
CA MET A 1 39.19 -24.75 62.31
C MET A 1 38.64 -23.34 62.45
N HIS A 2 37.38 -23.00 62.75
CA HIS A 2 36.17 -23.60 63.33
C HIS A 2 34.99 -23.21 62.40
N LYS A 3 34.17 -24.12 61.87
CA LYS A 3 33.02 -24.78 62.50
C LYS A 3 32.07 -23.84 63.24
N ASP A 4 30.87 -23.76 62.68
CA ASP A 4 29.61 -23.32 63.24
C ASP A 4 29.50 -23.50 64.76
N ILE A 5 29.44 -22.38 65.47
CA ILE A 5 29.12 -22.31 66.89
C ILE A 5 28.05 -21.23 67.00
N PHE A 6 26.84 -21.70 67.32
CA PHE A 6 25.74 -20.95 67.92
C PHE A 6 25.05 -19.92 67.00
N LYS A 7 23.91 -20.15 66.34
CA LYS A 7 22.62 -20.64 66.86
C LYS A 7 22.40 -20.29 68.34
N ILE A 8 21.30 -19.59 68.63
CA ILE A 8 20.72 -19.35 69.97
C ILE A 8 21.16 -18.04 70.62
N SER A 9 20.47 -16.97 70.22
CA SER A 9 19.95 -15.92 71.11
C SER A 9 19.07 -15.03 70.21
N VAL A 10 17.88 -15.46 69.76
CA VAL A 10 16.72 -15.75 70.62
C VAL A 10 16.68 -14.76 71.76
N LEU A 11 15.74 -13.82 71.65
CA LEU A 11 15.15 -13.03 72.74
C LEU A 11 16.11 -12.26 73.66
N MET A 12 16.03 -10.93 73.67
CA MET A 12 15.28 -10.23 74.73
C MET A 12 15.55 -8.72 74.73
N ALA A 13 14.45 -7.98 74.86
CA ALA A 13 14.35 -6.61 75.34
C ALA A 13 14.91 -5.51 74.40
N ALA A 14 14.15 -4.52 73.96
CA ALA A 14 13.16 -3.79 74.74
C ALA A 14 11.89 -3.52 73.95
N ALA A 15 10.77 -3.74 74.65
CA ALA A 15 9.45 -3.27 74.27
C ALA A 15 9.42 -1.74 74.22
N VAL A 16 8.88 -1.19 73.13
CA VAL A 16 8.14 0.07 73.19
C VAL A 16 6.78 -0.22 72.55
N ILE A 17 5.81 -0.51 73.41
CA ILE A 17 4.38 -0.50 73.11
C ILE A 17 3.93 0.97 73.07
N PHE A 18 2.82 1.25 72.37
CA PHE A 18 2.08 2.52 72.17
C PHE A 18 2.44 3.24 70.85
N ILE A 19 1.56 3.53 69.90
CA ILE A 19 0.11 3.83 69.94
C ILE A 19 -0.59 3.27 68.69
N THR A 20 -1.75 2.66 68.89
CA THR A 20 -2.77 2.42 67.86
C THR A 20 -3.22 3.74 67.25
N GLY A 21 -2.86 4.00 65.98
CA GLY A 21 -3.40 5.10 65.19
C GLY A 21 -4.04 4.58 63.91
N CYS A 22 -5.36 4.37 63.93
CA CYS A 22 -6.14 4.22 62.70
C CYS A 22 -6.37 5.61 62.10
N ALA A 23 -5.79 5.90 60.94
CA ALA A 23 -6.33 6.90 60.01
C ALA A 23 -5.78 6.70 58.60
N THR A 24 -6.67 6.19 57.76
CA THR A 24 -6.70 6.08 56.30
C THR A 24 -6.19 7.31 55.53
N THR A 25 -5.63 7.04 54.33
CA THR A 25 -5.37 7.92 53.16
C THR A 25 -4.25 8.96 53.29
N ARG A 26 -3.38 9.20 52.30
CA ARG A 26 -3.54 9.19 50.83
C ARG A 26 -2.15 9.08 50.20
N ALA A 27 -2.03 8.30 49.12
CA ALA A 27 -0.85 8.30 48.26
C ALA A 27 -0.60 9.72 47.71
N ARG A 28 0.47 10.38 48.14
CA ARG A 28 1.07 11.48 47.36
C ARG A 28 2.16 10.88 46.48
N LYS A 29 1.76 10.66 45.24
CA LYS A 29 2.60 10.59 44.05
C LYS A 29 3.69 11.66 44.14
N SER A 30 4.90 11.26 44.49
CA SER A 30 6.12 12.06 44.35
C SER A 30 6.98 11.35 43.32
N GLU A 31 6.54 11.47 42.07
CA GLU A 31 7.25 11.01 40.89
C GLU A 31 6.76 11.94 39.77
N SER A 32 7.60 12.67 39.06
CA SER A 32 8.98 12.38 38.72
C SER A 32 9.68 13.67 38.32
N VAL A 33 10.95 13.78 38.71
CA VAL A 33 11.96 14.43 37.87
C VAL A 33 11.75 13.91 36.46
N VAL A 34 11.57 14.78 35.46
CA VAL A 34 11.36 14.36 34.06
C VAL A 34 12.59 13.56 33.62
N ASP A 35 12.46 12.23 33.67
CA ASP A 35 13.53 11.29 33.36
C ASP A 35 13.63 11.16 31.83
N PRO A 36 14.70 11.63 31.17
CA PRO A 36 14.84 11.52 29.72
C PRO A 36 14.79 10.07 29.23
N ASN A 37 15.05 9.11 30.12
CA ASN A 37 14.95 7.67 29.86
C ASN A 37 13.51 7.18 29.70
N ALA A 38 12.50 7.86 30.28
CA ALA A 38 11.09 7.49 30.11
C ALA A 38 10.58 7.84 28.70
N GLN A 39 11.08 8.93 28.10
CA GLN A 39 10.77 9.28 26.71
C GLN A 39 11.45 8.30 25.74
N VAL A 40 12.67 7.85 26.04
CA VAL A 40 13.35 6.80 25.27
C VAL A 40 12.59 5.47 25.36
N ALA A 41 12.06 5.11 26.52
CA ALA A 41 11.26 3.89 26.67
C ALA A 41 9.95 3.92 25.88
N GLU A 42 9.26 5.07 25.84
CA GLU A 42 8.04 5.23 25.03
C GLU A 42 8.35 5.27 23.53
N LEU A 43 9.43 5.95 23.13
CA LEU A 43 9.92 5.92 21.75
C LEU A 43 10.32 4.49 21.34
N GLN A 44 10.98 3.73 22.22
CA GLN A 44 11.31 2.32 21.98
C GLN A 44 10.05 1.45 21.84
N LYS A 45 9.02 1.70 22.66
CA LYS A 45 7.73 1.02 22.54
C LYS A 45 7.03 1.34 21.22
N GLN A 46 7.12 2.58 20.76
CA GLN A 46 6.59 2.98 19.46
C GLN A 46 7.37 2.39 18.29
N VAL A 47 8.70 2.32 18.38
CA VAL A 47 9.53 1.63 17.36
C VAL A 47 9.16 0.16 17.31
N GLN A 48 9.04 -0.52 18.45
CA GLN A 48 8.64 -1.93 18.52
C GLN A 48 7.25 -2.19 17.92
N ALA A 49 6.28 -1.32 18.19
CA ALA A 49 4.94 -1.43 17.61
C ALA A 49 4.97 -1.24 16.08
N LYS A 50 5.78 -0.30 15.58
CA LYS A 50 5.96 -0.10 14.14
C LYS A 50 6.72 -1.24 13.47
N ASP A 51 7.64 -1.89 14.18
CA ASP A 51 8.34 -3.08 13.66
C ASP A 51 7.38 -4.26 13.48
N GLN A 52 6.38 -4.41 14.36
CA GLN A 52 5.32 -5.41 14.20
C GLN A 52 4.46 -5.11 12.96
N GLU A 53 4.11 -3.84 12.74
CA GLU A 53 3.36 -3.42 11.55
C GLU A 53 4.14 -3.66 10.25
N ILE A 54 5.46 -3.38 10.25
CA ILE A 54 6.33 -3.66 9.10
C ILE A 54 6.40 -5.16 8.81
N GLN A 55 6.47 -6.01 9.85
CA GLN A 55 6.51 -7.47 9.67
C GLN A 55 5.19 -8.02 9.08
N ASP A 56 4.04 -7.52 9.54
CA ASP A 56 2.75 -7.94 9.00
C ASP A 56 2.56 -7.47 7.54
N LEU A 57 2.95 -6.24 7.23
CA LEU A 57 2.95 -5.74 5.85
C LEU A 57 3.88 -6.56 4.94
N GLN A 58 5.04 -6.99 5.44
CA GLN A 58 5.95 -7.89 4.71
C GLN A 58 5.31 -9.27 4.47
N TYR A 59 4.61 -9.82 5.46
CA TYR A 59 3.87 -11.07 5.32
C TYR A 59 2.74 -10.98 4.29
N GLN A 60 1.98 -9.88 4.30
CA GLN A 60 0.93 -9.62 3.31
C GLN A 60 1.50 -9.47 1.89
N LEU A 61 2.63 -8.78 1.73
CA LEU A 61 3.30 -8.65 0.43
C LEU A 61 3.82 -10.00 -0.10
N ALA A 62 4.39 -10.84 0.77
CA ALA A 62 4.87 -12.17 0.39
C ALA A 62 3.73 -13.07 -0.12
N ASN A 63 2.55 -13.00 0.50
CA ASN A 63 1.39 -13.82 0.11
C ASN A 63 0.68 -13.31 -1.16
N ASN A 64 0.81 -12.02 -1.48
CA ASN A 64 0.25 -11.44 -2.70
C ASN A 64 1.08 -11.75 -3.97
N GLN A 65 2.31 -12.27 -3.82
CA GLN A 65 3.16 -12.68 -4.95
C GLN A 65 2.70 -13.98 -5.65
N GLY A 66 1.80 -14.76 -5.04
CA GLY A 66 1.24 -16.00 -5.62
C GLY A 66 0.35 -15.82 -6.86
N SER A 67 0.09 -14.57 -7.28
CA SER A 67 -0.69 -14.26 -8.48
C SER A 67 0.14 -13.76 -9.66
N ILE A 68 1.45 -13.55 -9.49
CA ILE A 68 2.35 -13.07 -10.55
C ILE A 68 3.59 -13.97 -10.62
N GLY A 69 3.44 -15.16 -11.20
CA GLY A 69 4.56 -16.06 -11.40
C GLY A 69 4.16 -17.31 -12.18
N ASN A 70 4.47 -17.30 -13.48
CA ASN A 70 4.44 -18.45 -14.38
C ASN A 70 3.08 -18.84 -15.00
N ALA A 71 2.43 -17.89 -15.67
CA ALA A 71 1.67 -18.25 -16.86
C ALA A 71 2.68 -18.55 -17.97
N ASN A 72 2.92 -19.84 -18.17
CA ASN A 72 3.59 -20.42 -19.32
C ASN A 72 3.48 -19.53 -20.56
N TYR A 73 4.64 -19.15 -21.12
CA TYR A 73 4.80 -18.93 -22.55
C TYR A 73 4.56 -20.27 -23.25
N SER A 74 3.31 -20.73 -23.22
CA SER A 74 2.82 -21.89 -23.94
C SER A 74 1.82 -21.39 -24.96
N ALA A 75 2.15 -21.74 -26.18
CA ALA A 75 1.40 -21.50 -27.38
C ALA A 75 -0.12 -21.72 -27.21
N ASN A 76 -0.87 -20.90 -27.92
CA ASN A 76 -2.19 -21.25 -28.44
C ASN A 76 -3.30 -21.47 -27.41
N GLY A 77 -3.53 -20.48 -26.55
CA GLY A 77 -4.76 -20.35 -25.76
C GLY A 77 -5.62 -19.19 -26.25
N SER A 78 -6.72 -19.52 -26.92
CA SER A 78 -7.98 -18.77 -27.06
C SER A 78 -7.94 -17.28 -26.70
N ARG A 79 -7.91 -16.42 -27.73
CA ARG A 79 -8.17 -14.99 -27.63
C ARG A 79 -9.55 -14.76 -27.00
N SER A 80 -9.60 -14.62 -25.67
CA SER A 80 -10.76 -14.08 -24.99
C SER A 80 -11.05 -12.71 -25.59
N LYS A 81 -12.26 -12.55 -26.14
CA LYS A 81 -12.74 -11.32 -26.78
C LYS A 81 -12.86 -10.13 -25.81
N SER A 82 -12.45 -10.28 -24.55
CA SER A 82 -12.63 -9.30 -23.47
C SER A 82 -11.40 -8.48 -23.09
N ASP A 83 -10.17 -8.91 -23.41
CA ASP A 83 -8.96 -8.22 -22.94
C ASP A 83 -8.39 -7.24 -24.00
N LYS A 84 -9.23 -6.85 -24.96
CA LYS A 84 -8.93 -5.69 -25.80
C LYS A 84 -9.12 -4.46 -24.92
N ALA A 85 -8.03 -4.02 -24.28
CA ALA A 85 -7.92 -2.70 -23.67
C ALA A 85 -8.74 -1.69 -24.51
N SER A 86 -9.76 -1.10 -23.90
CA SER A 86 -10.64 -0.15 -24.55
C SER A 86 -9.81 1.03 -25.05
N PHE A 87 -9.45 0.99 -26.33
CA PHE A 87 -8.65 2.01 -26.97
C PHE A 87 -9.43 3.33 -27.09
N ILE A 88 -10.72 3.35 -26.74
CA ILE A 88 -11.52 4.56 -26.56
C ILE A 88 -11.78 4.69 -25.06
N ARG A 89 -11.26 5.76 -24.45
CA ARG A 89 -11.40 6.06 -23.01
C ARG A 89 -12.50 7.07 -22.71
N ILE A 90 -13.32 7.39 -23.71
CA ILE A 90 -14.44 8.31 -23.61
C ILE A 90 -15.75 7.55 -23.85
N SER A 91 -16.80 7.93 -23.14
CA SER A 91 -18.14 7.36 -23.31
C SER A 91 -18.83 7.94 -24.53
N GLY A 92 -19.80 7.20 -25.09
CA GLY A 92 -20.63 7.67 -26.20
C GLY A 92 -19.94 7.73 -27.57
N VAL A 93 -18.70 7.24 -27.69
CA VAL A 93 -17.97 7.19 -28.96
C VAL A 93 -17.70 5.75 -29.35
N THR A 94 -18.09 5.42 -30.57
CA THR A 94 -17.89 4.11 -31.18
C THR A 94 -16.59 4.04 -31.98
N VAL A 95 -16.11 2.83 -32.22
CA VAL A 95 -14.93 2.57 -33.08
C VAL A 95 -15.16 3.09 -34.49
N THR A 96 -16.38 2.93 -35.01
CA THR A 96 -16.77 3.35 -36.35
C THR A 96 -16.69 4.87 -36.50
N GLU A 97 -17.11 5.62 -35.49
CA GLU A 97 -17.00 7.09 -35.49
C GLU A 97 -15.53 7.54 -35.47
N VAL A 98 -14.69 6.89 -34.67
CA VAL A 98 -13.24 7.14 -34.67
C VAL A 98 -12.62 6.86 -36.04
N GLN A 99 -12.97 5.74 -36.67
CA GLN A 99 -12.47 5.40 -38.01
C GLN A 99 -12.90 6.45 -39.04
N LYS A 100 -14.17 6.87 -39.03
CA LYS A 100 -14.68 7.94 -39.91
C LYS A 100 -13.95 9.27 -39.66
N ALA A 101 -13.74 9.64 -38.40
CA ALA A 101 -13.05 10.86 -38.04
C ALA A 101 -11.58 10.85 -38.50
N LEU A 102 -10.87 9.72 -38.34
CA LEU A 102 -9.51 9.55 -38.85
C LEU A 102 -9.44 9.69 -40.38
N ILE A 103 -10.42 9.14 -41.10
CA ILE A 103 -10.52 9.29 -42.56
C ILE A 103 -10.70 10.78 -42.93
N ARG A 104 -11.60 11.50 -42.25
CA ARG A 104 -11.77 12.96 -42.45
C ARG A 104 -10.50 13.75 -42.16
N ALA A 105 -9.73 13.33 -41.15
CA ALA A 105 -8.45 13.95 -40.79
C ALA A 105 -7.29 13.58 -41.73
N GLY A 106 -7.54 12.78 -42.78
CA GLY A 106 -6.54 12.38 -43.78
C GLY A 106 -5.67 11.18 -43.38
N PHE A 107 -6.08 10.42 -42.36
CA PHE A 107 -5.41 9.19 -41.94
C PHE A 107 -6.18 7.96 -42.44
N ASN A 108 -5.47 6.88 -42.74
CA ASN A 108 -6.09 5.63 -43.21
C ASN A 108 -6.13 4.57 -42.09
N PRO A 109 -7.25 4.45 -41.34
CA PRO A 109 -7.45 3.40 -40.35
C PRO A 109 -7.84 2.05 -40.98
N GLY A 110 -8.07 2.00 -42.30
CA GLY A 110 -8.77 0.90 -42.97
C GLY A 110 -10.28 1.13 -43.04
N PRO A 111 -11.07 0.08 -43.33
CA PRO A 111 -12.53 0.17 -43.36
C PRO A 111 -13.11 0.65 -42.02
N ALA A 112 -14.19 1.43 -42.06
CA ALA A 112 -14.94 1.83 -40.87
C ALA A 112 -15.89 0.69 -40.42
N ASP A 113 -15.31 -0.45 -40.10
CA ASP A 113 -15.99 -1.71 -39.75
C ASP A 113 -16.29 -1.86 -38.25
N GLY A 114 -16.00 -0.84 -37.45
CA GLY A 114 -16.14 -0.88 -36.01
C GLY A 114 -15.07 -1.74 -35.30
N GLN A 115 -14.05 -2.19 -36.02
CA GLN A 115 -12.96 -3.00 -35.47
C GLN A 115 -11.66 -2.20 -35.39
N ALA A 116 -11.15 -2.03 -34.18
CA ALA A 116 -9.80 -1.48 -34.00
C ALA A 116 -8.74 -2.54 -34.29
N GLY A 117 -8.39 -2.67 -35.57
CA GLY A 117 -7.28 -3.47 -36.05
C GLY A 117 -5.92 -2.78 -35.93
N LYS A 118 -4.89 -3.41 -36.49
CA LYS A 118 -3.52 -2.84 -36.54
C LYS A 118 -3.49 -1.51 -37.32
N LYS A 119 -4.25 -1.42 -38.42
CA LYS A 119 -4.36 -0.21 -39.25
C LYS A 119 -4.98 0.96 -38.47
N THR A 120 -6.11 0.73 -37.80
CA THR A 120 -6.76 1.73 -36.93
C THR A 120 -5.81 2.23 -35.85
N ARG A 121 -5.14 1.34 -35.10
CA ARG A 121 -4.17 1.74 -34.07
C ARG A 121 -2.99 2.53 -34.64
N SER A 122 -2.47 2.14 -35.80
CA SER A 122 -1.39 2.87 -36.48
C SER A 122 -1.83 4.27 -36.90
N ALA A 123 -3.05 4.40 -37.43
CA ALA A 123 -3.64 5.69 -37.80
C ALA A 123 -3.81 6.61 -36.59
N ILE A 124 -4.31 6.09 -35.46
CA ILE A 124 -4.44 6.85 -34.20
C ILE A 124 -3.07 7.36 -33.75
N LYS A 125 -2.05 6.49 -33.72
CA LYS A 125 -0.69 6.89 -33.32
C LYS A 125 -0.09 7.95 -34.25
N LYS A 126 -0.32 7.84 -35.56
CA LYS A 126 0.13 8.84 -36.54
C LYS A 126 -0.58 10.18 -36.33
N PHE A 127 -1.88 10.16 -36.08
CA PHE A 127 -2.66 11.35 -35.72
C PHE A 127 -2.09 12.01 -34.46
N GLN A 128 -1.94 11.24 -33.39
CA GLN A 128 -1.37 11.73 -32.13
C GLN A 128 0.01 12.35 -32.32
N LYS A 129 0.91 11.68 -33.06
CA LYS A 129 2.24 12.24 -33.37
C LYS A 129 2.16 13.55 -34.15
N LYS A 130 1.28 13.65 -35.15
CA LYS A 130 1.10 14.86 -35.97
C LYS A 130 0.62 16.05 -35.12
N HIS A 131 -0.18 15.78 -34.09
CA HIS A 131 -0.73 16.79 -33.19
C HIS A 131 0.06 16.94 -31.87
N HIS A 132 1.30 16.46 -31.82
CA HIS A 132 2.18 16.53 -30.64
C HIS A 132 1.55 15.93 -29.35
N LEU A 133 0.68 14.94 -29.50
CA LEU A 133 0.12 14.14 -28.41
C LEU A 133 0.98 12.89 -28.16
N THR A 134 0.84 12.32 -26.96
CA THR A 134 1.38 11.00 -26.65
C THR A 134 0.81 9.95 -27.60
N ALA A 135 1.68 9.29 -28.36
CA ALA A 135 1.30 8.30 -29.38
C ALA A 135 1.01 6.91 -28.78
N ASP A 136 0.18 6.86 -27.74
CA ASP A 136 -0.22 5.64 -27.03
C ASP A 136 -1.18 4.76 -27.85
N GLY A 137 -1.84 5.32 -28.87
CA GLY A 137 -2.84 4.64 -29.67
C GLY A 137 -4.22 4.57 -29.00
N ILE A 138 -4.46 5.41 -28.00
CA ILE A 138 -5.69 5.49 -27.21
C ILE A 138 -6.40 6.84 -27.48
N ILE A 139 -7.68 6.76 -27.81
CA ILE A 139 -8.58 7.90 -27.99
C ILE A 139 -9.07 8.33 -26.60
N GLY A 140 -8.39 9.30 -26.00
CA GLY A 140 -8.91 10.06 -24.86
C GLY A 140 -9.59 11.36 -25.31
N GLU A 141 -10.08 12.15 -24.35
CA GLU A 141 -10.77 13.42 -24.61
C GLU A 141 -9.95 14.40 -25.48
N LYS A 142 -8.65 14.53 -25.20
CA LYS A 142 -7.75 15.39 -26.00
C LYS A 142 -7.67 14.93 -27.45
N THR A 143 -7.47 13.62 -27.67
CA THR A 143 -7.40 13.05 -29.02
C THR A 143 -8.73 13.22 -29.76
N TRP A 144 -9.86 12.99 -29.09
CA TRP A 144 -11.19 13.09 -29.68
C TRP A 144 -11.59 14.53 -30.01
N ASN A 145 -11.27 15.49 -29.15
CA ASN A 145 -11.53 16.90 -29.40
C ASN A 145 -10.84 17.43 -30.66
N LEU A 146 -9.70 16.85 -31.05
CA LEU A 146 -9.01 17.21 -32.28
C LEU A 146 -9.55 16.48 -33.53
N LEU A 147 -10.31 15.39 -33.35
CA LEU A 147 -10.85 14.56 -34.44
C LEU A 147 -12.27 14.95 -34.88
N ARG A 148 -13.05 15.59 -34.01
CA ARG A 148 -14.46 15.90 -34.25
C ARG A 148 -14.66 17.07 -35.19
#